data_AF-A0A8S3IVK8-F1
#
_entry.id   AF-A0A8S3IVK8-F1
#
_cell.length_a   1.000
_cell.length_b   1.000
_cell.length_c   1.000
_cell.angle_alpha   90.00
_cell.angle_beta   90.00
_cell.angle_gamma   90.00
#
_symmetry.space_group_name_H-M   'P 1'
#
loop_
_entity.id
_entity.type
_entity.pdbx_description
1 polymer ?
#
loop_
_entity_poly.entity_id
_entity_poly.type
_entity_poly.pdbx_seq_one_letter_code
_entity_poly.pdbx_strand_id
1 'polypeptide(L)'
;LHVNKNVVEKVDCDIVQNMFNQIKKVVCHIRRSHQQQTLSKKVVSYSDTRFNGALMIMDNFAELFFELPSALVNSNFMMNYNLIEKDLLDCVCKFLEPFEEVIVNLSEEQRPTLHKVIPLRQTLINSCVVEANDSNGIIQLKVFLARRLNNAWPISDEHRLATILHPKFKKFECSPDEKGKSINVLKSQFQKHQTIISPSCTNSLVSKHVIVQSSSSNTTSKSNNLLSQCFDSKVKVVDERLNPLQEI
;
A
#
# COMPACT_ATOMS: atom_id res chain seq x y z
N LEU A 1 8.12 -4.41 -18.43
CA LEU A 1 7.29 -5.54 -17.93
C LEU A 1 5.83 -5.15 -18.04
N HIS A 2 5.10 -5.78 -18.95
CA HIS A 2 3.65 -5.59 -19.13
C HIS A 2 2.93 -6.25 -17.95
N VAL A 3 2.40 -5.44 -17.03
CA VAL A 3 1.48 -5.95 -16.00
C VAL A 3 0.15 -6.21 -16.68
N ASN A 4 -0.20 -7.49 -16.77
CA ASN A 4 -1.42 -7.99 -17.37
C ASN A 4 -2.63 -7.46 -16.57
N LYS A 5 -3.40 -6.54 -17.17
CA LYS A 5 -4.53 -5.82 -16.52
C LYS A 5 -5.78 -6.70 -16.28
N ASN A 6 -5.73 -7.99 -16.57
CA ASN A 6 -6.93 -8.85 -16.65
C ASN A 6 -7.00 -9.99 -15.63
N VAL A 7 -6.19 -9.98 -14.58
CA VAL A 7 -6.42 -10.87 -13.43
C VAL A 7 -6.79 -9.98 -12.26
N VAL A 8 -8.10 -9.78 -12.06
CA VAL A 8 -8.62 -9.34 -10.78
C VAL A 8 -8.32 -10.49 -9.83
N GLU A 9 -7.18 -10.45 -9.14
CA GLU A 9 -6.88 -11.37 -8.04
C GLU A 9 -8.09 -11.35 -7.11
N LYS A 10 -8.71 -12.50 -6.90
CA LYS A 10 -9.85 -12.63 -6.00
C LYS A 10 -9.41 -12.08 -4.63
N VAL A 11 -10.10 -11.04 -4.19
CA VAL A 11 -9.77 -10.38 -2.93
C VAL A 11 -10.37 -11.22 -1.82
N ASP A 12 -9.54 -12.00 -1.15
CA ASP A 12 -9.95 -12.93 -0.09
C ASP A 12 -10.20 -12.18 1.25
N CYS A 13 -10.86 -11.02 1.22
CA CYS A 13 -11.24 -10.23 2.40
C CYS A 13 -12.67 -9.67 2.33
N ASP A 14 -13.61 -10.53 1.97
CA ASP A 14 -15.03 -10.22 1.73
C ASP A 14 -15.70 -9.47 2.90
N ILE A 15 -15.38 -9.83 4.15
CA ILE A 15 -16.01 -9.23 5.34
C ILE A 15 -15.66 -7.75 5.44
N VAL A 16 -14.36 -7.42 5.40
CA VAL A 16 -13.86 -6.04 5.51
C VAL A 16 -14.27 -5.23 4.28
N GLN A 17 -14.27 -5.85 3.09
CA GLN A 17 -14.75 -5.19 1.87
C GLN A 17 -16.24 -4.86 1.94
N ASN A 18 -17.08 -5.77 2.42
CA ASN A 18 -18.49 -5.51 2.59
C ASN A 18 -18.70 -4.37 3.59
N MET A 19 -18.04 -4.41 4.75
CA MET A 19 -18.06 -3.34 5.75
C MET A 19 -17.69 -1.99 5.13
N PHE A 20 -16.58 -1.93 4.40
CA PHE A 20 -16.14 -0.72 3.71
C PHE A 20 -17.15 -0.21 2.67
N ASN A 21 -17.80 -1.12 1.93
CA ASN A 21 -18.84 -0.76 0.98
C ASN A 21 -20.09 -0.19 1.69
N GLN A 22 -20.45 -0.70 2.87
CA GLN A 22 -21.52 -0.11 3.69
C GLN A 22 -21.14 1.31 4.14
N ILE A 23 -19.92 1.48 4.66
CA ILE A 23 -19.39 2.80 5.07
C ILE A 23 -19.47 3.79 3.91
N LYS A 24 -18.98 3.41 2.71
CA LYS A 24 -19.06 4.27 1.51
C LYS A 24 -20.50 4.69 1.20
N LYS A 25 -21.46 3.76 1.24
CA LYS A 25 -22.88 4.06 0.97
C LYS A 25 -23.44 5.07 1.98
N VAL A 26 -23.19 4.87 3.27
CA VAL A 26 -23.65 5.76 4.34
C VAL A 26 -23.03 7.15 4.20
N VAL A 27 -21.71 7.23 4.02
CA VAL A 27 -20.99 8.49 3.84
C VAL A 27 -21.48 9.24 2.59
N CYS A 28 -21.67 8.54 1.47
CA CYS A 28 -22.21 9.14 0.25
C CYS A 28 -23.63 9.68 0.46
N HIS A 29 -24.48 8.97 1.21
CA HIS A 29 -25.82 9.42 1.52
C HIS A 29 -25.80 10.71 2.34
N ILE A 30 -25.07 10.74 3.47
CA ILE A 30 -24.99 11.91 4.37
C ILE A 30 -24.51 13.16 3.62
N ARG A 31 -23.57 13.00 2.69
CA ARG A 31 -23.08 14.10 1.86
C ARG A 31 -24.13 14.60 0.87
N ARG A 32 -24.95 13.71 0.30
CA ARG A 32 -26.01 14.07 -0.66
C ARG A 32 -27.26 14.64 0.01
N SER A 33 -27.58 14.17 1.21
CA SER A 33 -28.75 14.63 1.98
C SER A 33 -28.51 15.94 2.73
N HIS A 34 -27.31 16.54 2.62
CA HIS A 34 -26.90 17.72 3.38
C HIS A 34 -27.01 17.58 4.91
N GLN A 35 -27.14 16.35 5.42
CA GLN A 35 -27.22 16.03 6.85
C GLN A 35 -25.87 16.15 7.57
N GLN A 36 -24.82 16.59 6.88
CA GLN A 36 -23.52 16.84 7.47
C GLN A 36 -23.54 17.90 8.58
N GLN A 37 -24.53 18.79 8.59
CA GLN A 37 -24.69 19.82 9.62
C GLN A 37 -25.09 19.27 11.00
N THR A 38 -25.60 18.04 11.06
CA THR A 38 -26.00 17.40 12.33
C THR A 38 -24.85 16.67 13.02
N LEU A 39 -23.65 16.66 12.41
CA LEU A 39 -22.48 15.95 12.90
C LEU A 39 -21.44 16.94 13.43
N SER A 40 -20.70 16.54 14.46
CA SER A 40 -19.64 17.34 15.08
C SER A 40 -18.46 17.57 14.15
N LYS A 41 -18.15 16.59 13.28
CA LYS A 41 -17.10 16.66 12.28
C LYS A 41 -17.60 16.42 10.86
N LYS A 42 -16.88 17.00 9.91
CA LYS A 42 -17.12 16.81 8.49
C LYS A 42 -16.71 15.39 8.06
N VAL A 43 -17.71 14.56 7.78
CA VAL A 43 -17.52 13.29 7.05
C VAL A 43 -16.62 13.43 5.82
N VAL A 44 -15.56 12.63 5.78
CA VAL A 44 -14.58 12.54 4.70
C VAL A 44 -15.10 11.61 3.60
N SER A 45 -15.12 12.09 2.35
CA SER A 45 -15.46 11.24 1.20
C SER A 45 -14.25 10.44 0.73
N TYR A 46 -14.50 9.19 0.35
CA TYR A 46 -13.49 8.35 -0.30
C TYR A 46 -13.01 8.97 -1.61
N SER A 47 -11.71 8.85 -1.87
CA SER A 47 -11.05 9.35 -3.06
C SER A 47 -10.02 8.32 -3.51
N ASP A 48 -10.30 7.67 -4.64
CA ASP A 48 -9.50 6.59 -5.23
C ASP A 48 -8.06 7.06 -5.58
N THR A 49 -7.89 8.36 -5.77
CA THR A 49 -6.61 9.01 -6.10
C THR A 49 -5.66 9.15 -4.90
N ARG A 50 -6.18 9.06 -3.66
CA ARG A 50 -5.35 9.13 -2.45
C ARG A 50 -5.09 7.72 -1.95
N PHE A 51 -3.82 7.38 -1.83
CA PHE A 51 -3.38 6.07 -1.39
C PHE A 51 -4.07 5.66 -0.07
N ASN A 52 -4.02 6.51 0.96
CA ASN A 52 -4.63 6.22 2.27
C ASN A 52 -6.12 6.54 2.37
N GLY A 53 -6.81 6.81 1.25
CA GLY A 53 -8.19 7.30 1.24
C GLY A 53 -9.17 6.40 1.98
N ALA A 54 -8.95 5.09 1.95
CA ALA A 54 -9.80 4.12 2.63
C ALA A 54 -9.61 4.10 4.16
N LEU A 55 -8.37 4.19 4.66
CA LEU A 55 -8.12 4.31 6.09
C LEU A 55 -8.70 5.63 6.62
N MET A 56 -8.49 6.73 5.90
CA MET A 56 -9.02 8.04 6.29
C MET A 56 -10.55 8.06 6.43
N ILE A 57 -11.29 7.44 5.50
CA ILE A 57 -12.76 7.38 5.62
C ILE A 57 -13.20 6.43 6.74
N MET A 58 -12.54 5.30 6.93
CA MET A 58 -12.87 4.35 8.00
C MET A 58 -12.61 4.96 9.38
N ASP A 59 -11.48 5.62 9.57
CA ASP A 59 -11.10 6.29 10.81
C ASP A 59 -12.05 7.44 11.13
N ASN A 60 -12.32 8.32 10.16
CA ASN A 60 -13.30 9.40 10.34
C ASN A 60 -14.73 8.88 10.60
N PHE A 61 -15.11 7.75 10.00
CA PHE A 61 -16.40 7.11 10.27
C PHE A 61 -16.45 6.51 11.67
N ALA A 62 -15.36 5.89 12.13
CA ALA A 62 -15.25 5.33 13.47
C ALA A 62 -15.37 6.40 14.57
N GLU A 63 -14.80 7.58 14.35
CA GLU A 63 -14.94 8.75 15.23
C GLU A 63 -16.40 9.22 15.32
N LEU A 64 -17.11 9.26 14.20
CA LEU A 64 -18.49 9.74 14.11
C LEU A 64 -19.53 8.65 14.42
N PHE A 65 -19.09 7.42 14.74
CA PHE A 65 -19.95 6.24 14.72
C PHE A 65 -21.25 6.40 15.51
N PHE A 66 -21.18 7.00 16.71
CA PHE A 66 -22.36 7.17 17.59
C PHE A 66 -23.25 8.36 17.22
N GLU A 67 -22.75 9.32 16.44
CA GLU A 67 -23.53 10.47 15.97
C GLU A 67 -24.32 10.14 14.70
N LEU A 68 -23.80 9.22 13.88
CA LEU A 68 -24.38 8.84 12.58
C LEU A 68 -25.84 8.36 12.63
N PRO A 69 -26.32 7.59 13.63
CA PRO A 69 -27.72 7.20 13.74
C PRO A 69 -28.67 8.41 13.72
N SER A 70 -28.30 9.52 14.36
CA SER A 70 -29.13 10.73 14.42
C SER A 70 -29.31 11.39 13.05
N ALA A 71 -28.32 11.27 12.16
CA ALA A 71 -28.40 11.72 10.78
C ALA A 71 -29.22 10.77 9.90
N LEU A 72 -29.36 9.49 10.28
CA LEU A 72 -29.95 8.43 9.45
C LEU A 72 -31.39 8.04 9.83
N VAL A 73 -32.00 8.70 10.82
CA VAL A 73 -33.29 8.32 11.44
C VAL A 73 -34.42 8.00 10.44
N ASN A 74 -34.48 8.67 9.29
CA ASN A 74 -35.53 8.48 8.27
C ASN A 74 -35.02 7.88 6.96
N SER A 75 -33.90 7.15 7.01
CA SER A 75 -33.17 6.73 5.82
C SER A 75 -33.14 5.21 5.67
N ASN A 76 -33.38 4.71 4.47
CA ASN A 76 -33.16 3.30 4.13
C ASN A 76 -31.69 2.87 4.34
N PHE A 77 -30.77 3.83 4.47
CA PHE A 77 -29.36 3.59 4.76
C PHE A 77 -29.08 3.19 6.22
N MET A 78 -30.08 3.26 7.12
CA MET A 78 -29.95 2.74 8.48
C MET A 78 -29.70 1.22 8.49
N MET A 79 -30.26 0.48 7.53
CA MET A 79 -29.94 -0.95 7.35
C MET A 79 -28.45 -1.15 7.03
N ASN A 80 -27.85 -0.30 6.20
CA ASN A 80 -26.43 -0.37 5.88
C ASN A 80 -25.56 -0.05 7.10
N TYR A 81 -25.97 0.93 7.92
CA TYR A 81 -25.28 1.27 9.17
C TYR A 81 -25.31 0.12 10.18
N ASN A 82 -26.47 -0.52 10.38
CA ASN A 82 -26.63 -1.62 11.33
C ASN A 82 -25.80 -2.88 10.98
N LEU A 83 -25.35 -3.02 9.74
CA LEU A 83 -24.47 -4.10 9.29
C LEU A 83 -22.99 -3.82 9.61
N ILE A 84 -22.65 -2.64 10.13
CA ILE A 84 -21.28 -2.26 10.46
C ILE A 84 -21.03 -2.55 11.94
N GLU A 85 -20.16 -3.52 12.20
CA GLU A 85 -19.69 -3.82 13.55
C GLU A 85 -18.58 -2.83 13.95
N LYS A 86 -18.85 -2.00 14.98
CA LYS A 86 -17.89 -0.98 15.43
C LYS A 86 -16.57 -1.60 15.89
N ASP A 87 -16.62 -2.69 16.65
CA ASP A 87 -15.41 -3.34 17.17
C ASP A 87 -14.51 -3.83 16.04
N LEU A 88 -15.09 -4.42 15.00
CA LEU A 88 -14.35 -4.83 13.80
C LEU A 88 -13.76 -3.63 13.07
N LEU A 89 -14.52 -2.54 12.92
CA LEU A 89 -14.04 -1.31 12.30
C LEU A 89 -12.83 -0.74 13.05
N ASP A 90 -12.92 -0.62 14.38
CA ASP A 90 -11.84 -0.11 15.22
C ASP A 90 -10.60 -1.03 15.16
N CYS A 91 -10.78 -2.35 15.11
CA CYS A 91 -9.71 -3.31 14.88
C CYS A 91 -9.05 -3.13 13.50
N VAL A 92 -9.83 -2.92 12.44
CA VAL A 92 -9.31 -2.71 11.08
C VAL A 92 -8.52 -1.40 11.00
N CYS A 93 -9.02 -0.31 11.60
CA CYS A 93 -8.30 0.96 11.63
C CYS A 93 -6.94 0.83 12.34
N LYS A 94 -6.92 0.22 13.54
CA LYS A 94 -5.68 -0.03 14.29
C LYS A 94 -4.70 -0.92 13.55
N PHE A 95 -5.19 -1.94 12.87
CA PHE A 95 -4.35 -2.85 12.08
C PHE A 95 -3.72 -2.17 10.85
N LEU A 96 -4.39 -1.19 10.26
CA LEU A 96 -3.90 -0.48 9.08
C LEU A 96 -2.98 0.71 9.42
N GLU A 97 -2.96 1.18 10.66
CA GLU A 97 -2.10 2.28 11.11
C GLU A 97 -0.58 2.08 10.80
N PRO A 98 0.02 0.89 11.02
CA PRO A 98 1.42 0.65 10.65
C PRO A 98 1.69 0.80 9.15
N PHE A 99 0.69 0.55 8.30
CA PHE A 99 0.84 0.73 6.85
C PHE A 99 0.96 2.20 6.51
N GLU A 100 0.13 3.05 7.12
CA GLU A 100 0.21 4.51 6.99
C GLU A 100 1.57 5.04 7.44
N GLU A 101 2.06 4.58 8.59
CA GLU A 101 3.37 4.99 9.09
C GLU A 101 4.50 4.63 8.11
N VAL A 102 4.47 3.44 7.52
CA VAL A 102 5.46 3.00 6.53
C VAL A 102 5.44 3.89 5.29
N ILE A 103 4.26 4.26 4.81
CA ILE A 103 4.10 5.11 3.63
C ILE A 103 4.70 6.49 3.91
N VAL A 104 4.36 7.10 5.05
CA VAL A 104 4.93 8.38 5.48
C VAL A 104 6.46 8.31 5.58
N ASN A 105 6.99 7.23 6.15
CA ASN A 105 8.44 7.02 6.29
C ASN A 105 9.18 6.85 4.96
N LEU A 106 8.54 6.22 3.96
CA LEU A 106 9.13 6.00 2.64
C LEU A 106 8.95 7.19 1.71
N SER A 107 7.95 8.03 1.95
CA SER A 107 7.71 9.29 1.25
C SER A 107 8.53 10.47 1.77
N GLU A 108 9.37 10.29 2.79
CA GLU A 108 10.25 11.35 3.30
C GLU A 108 11.27 11.78 2.22
N GLU A 109 11.20 13.03 1.77
CA GLU A 109 12.10 13.56 0.72
C GLU A 109 13.43 14.08 1.27
N GLN A 110 13.46 14.47 2.55
CA GLN A 110 14.61 15.17 3.16
C GLN A 110 15.71 14.22 3.62
N ARG A 111 15.46 12.91 3.65
CA ARG A 111 16.42 11.89 4.11
C ARG A 111 16.40 10.69 3.18
N PRO A 112 17.53 9.97 3.00
CA PRO A 112 17.52 8.73 2.23
C PRO A 112 16.54 7.73 2.84
N THR A 113 15.58 7.22 2.07
CA THR A 113 14.59 6.24 2.55
C THR A 113 14.81 4.82 2.03
N LEU A 114 15.65 4.66 1.00
CA LEU A 114 15.86 3.38 0.31
C LEU A 114 16.33 2.25 1.25
N HIS A 115 17.18 2.60 2.22
CA HIS A 115 17.69 1.69 3.23
C HIS A 115 16.64 1.23 4.27
N LYS A 116 15.48 1.91 4.32
CA LYS A 116 14.35 1.57 5.21
C LYS A 116 13.38 0.58 4.56
N VAL A 117 13.43 0.38 3.24
CA VAL A 117 12.44 -0.41 2.48
C VAL A 117 12.35 -1.86 2.97
N ILE A 118 13.48 -2.53 3.13
CA ILE A 118 13.50 -3.94 3.57
C ILE A 118 13.04 -4.07 5.04
N PRO A 119 13.59 -3.29 6.00
CA PRO A 119 13.10 -3.31 7.39
C PRO A 119 11.61 -3.05 7.52
N LEU A 120 11.09 -2.01 6.85
CA LEU A 120 9.68 -1.64 6.95
C LEU A 120 8.77 -2.71 6.32
N ARG A 121 9.17 -3.29 5.18
CA ARG A 121 8.45 -4.43 4.59
C ARG A 121 8.40 -5.61 5.56
N GLN A 122 9.49 -5.92 6.25
CA GLN A 122 9.51 -7.00 7.24
C GLN A 122 8.59 -6.68 8.43
N THR A 123 8.57 -5.44 8.91
CA THR A 123 7.63 -4.99 9.95
C THR A 123 6.18 -5.24 9.53
N LEU A 124 5.81 -4.90 8.29
CA LEU A 124 4.46 -5.15 7.77
C LEU A 124 4.13 -6.63 7.60
N ILE A 125 5.11 -7.45 7.19
CA ILE A 125 4.91 -8.90 7.12
C ILE A 125 4.68 -9.49 8.52
N ASN A 126 5.44 -9.01 9.51
CA ASN A 126 5.29 -9.44 10.90
C ASN A 126 3.94 -9.02 11.51
N SER A 127 3.42 -7.84 11.16
CA SER A 127 2.09 -7.40 11.62
C SER A 127 0.95 -8.20 10.99
N CYS A 128 1.18 -8.82 9.83
CA CYS A 128 0.21 -9.72 9.17
C CYS A 128 0.21 -11.15 9.73
N VAL A 129 0.98 -11.47 10.77
CA VAL A 129 0.92 -12.79 11.41
C VAL A 129 -0.44 -12.95 12.11
N VAL A 130 -1.12 -14.05 11.80
CA VAL A 130 -2.43 -14.38 12.38
C VAL A 130 -2.26 -14.85 13.82
N GLU A 131 -3.05 -14.26 14.71
CA GLU A 131 -3.10 -14.59 16.12
C GLU A 131 -4.41 -15.33 16.45
N ALA A 132 -4.40 -16.18 17.49
CA ALA A 132 -5.56 -17.00 17.85
C ALA A 132 -6.79 -16.19 18.28
N ASN A 133 -6.59 -14.93 18.70
CA ASN A 133 -7.65 -14.04 19.16
C ASN A 133 -8.19 -13.11 18.05
N ASP A 134 -7.67 -13.23 16.82
CA ASP A 134 -8.11 -12.38 15.72
C ASP A 134 -9.55 -12.70 15.29
N SER A 135 -10.32 -11.66 14.98
CA SER A 135 -11.64 -11.84 14.34
C SER A 135 -11.49 -12.34 12.90
N ASN A 136 -12.49 -13.06 12.40
CA ASN A 136 -12.44 -13.63 11.05
C ASN A 136 -12.16 -12.57 9.95
N GLY A 137 -12.71 -11.36 10.10
CA GLY A 137 -12.43 -10.24 9.19
C GLY A 137 -10.97 -9.79 9.20
N ILE A 138 -10.33 -9.75 10.37
CA ILE A 138 -8.91 -9.41 10.51
C ILE A 138 -8.03 -10.54 9.98
N ILE A 139 -8.37 -11.80 10.22
CA ILE A 139 -7.63 -12.95 9.68
C ILE A 139 -7.60 -12.88 8.15
N GLN A 140 -8.76 -12.69 7.52
CA GLN A 140 -8.86 -12.54 6.06
C GLN A 140 -8.01 -11.38 5.54
N LEU A 141 -8.08 -10.23 6.21
CA LEU A 141 -7.32 -9.04 5.83
C LEU A 141 -5.80 -9.25 5.97
N LYS A 142 -5.34 -9.84 7.09
CA LYS A 142 -3.93 -10.17 7.35
C LYS A 142 -3.37 -11.12 6.27
N VAL A 143 -4.08 -12.21 5.98
CA VAL A 143 -3.69 -13.19 4.95
C VAL A 143 -3.62 -12.53 3.57
N PHE A 144 -4.65 -11.75 3.23
CA PHE A 144 -4.70 -11.04 1.95
C PHE A 144 -3.53 -10.06 1.79
N LEU A 145 -3.27 -9.21 2.80
CA LEU A 145 -2.19 -8.23 2.75
C LEU A 145 -0.81 -8.89 2.78
N ALA A 146 -0.60 -9.95 3.56
CA ALA A 146 0.66 -10.69 3.55
C ALA A 146 0.99 -11.22 2.14
N ARG A 147 0.01 -11.83 1.46
CA ARG A 147 0.17 -12.29 0.07
C ARG A 147 0.49 -11.12 -0.87
N ARG A 148 -0.25 -10.01 -0.72
CA ARG A 148 -0.08 -8.83 -1.57
C ARG A 148 1.29 -8.16 -1.37
N LEU A 149 1.77 -8.04 -0.14
CA LEU A 149 3.11 -7.53 0.19
C LEU A 149 4.23 -8.42 -0.40
N ASN A 150 4.00 -9.72 -0.49
CA ASN A 150 4.96 -10.63 -1.11
C ASN A 150 5.00 -10.50 -2.63
N ASN A 151 3.85 -10.31 -3.28
CA ASN A 151 3.76 -10.26 -4.74
C ASN A 151 4.01 -8.87 -5.33
N ALA A 152 3.48 -7.83 -4.69
CA ALA A 152 3.44 -6.48 -5.24
C ALA A 152 4.59 -5.58 -4.77
N TRP A 153 5.39 -6.02 -3.79
CA TRP A 153 6.54 -5.29 -3.27
C TRP A 153 7.86 -6.00 -3.61
N PRO A 154 8.33 -5.95 -4.88
CA PRO A 154 9.58 -6.56 -5.27
C PRO A 154 10.77 -5.87 -4.61
N ILE A 155 11.70 -6.66 -4.08
CA ILE A 155 12.96 -6.18 -3.50
C ILE A 155 14.08 -6.33 -4.53
N SER A 156 14.57 -5.20 -5.03
CA SER A 156 15.73 -5.15 -5.93
C SER A 156 17.06 -5.12 -5.18
N ASP A 157 18.14 -5.29 -5.91
CA ASP A 157 19.51 -5.28 -5.39
C ASP A 157 19.91 -3.95 -4.77
N GLU A 158 19.39 -2.83 -5.27
CA GLU A 158 19.65 -1.50 -4.71
C GLU A 158 19.08 -1.37 -3.28
N HIS A 159 17.89 -1.92 -3.04
CA HIS A 159 17.27 -1.95 -1.71
C HIS A 159 18.13 -2.75 -0.72
N ARG A 160 18.65 -3.89 -1.19
CA ARG A 160 19.53 -4.79 -0.44
C ARG A 160 20.83 -4.09 -0.05
N LEU A 161 21.49 -3.49 -1.03
CA LEU A 161 22.75 -2.77 -0.83
C LEU A 161 22.56 -1.58 0.09
N ALA A 162 21.53 -0.75 -0.15
CA ALA A 162 21.23 0.42 0.69
C ALA A 162 21.00 0.02 2.16
N THR A 163 20.29 -1.08 2.40
CA THR A 163 20.03 -1.59 3.75
C THR A 163 21.32 -2.06 4.42
N ILE A 164 22.17 -2.84 3.75
CA ILE A 164 23.42 -3.36 4.35
C ILE A 164 24.48 -2.29 4.57
N LEU A 165 24.59 -1.32 3.67
CA LEU A 165 25.55 -0.22 3.79
C LEU A 165 25.19 0.72 4.94
N HIS A 166 23.93 0.69 5.42
CA HIS A 166 23.51 1.54 6.51
C HIS A 166 24.01 0.99 7.86
N PRO A 167 24.74 1.80 8.67
CA PRO A 167 25.42 1.32 9.87
C PRO A 167 24.46 0.78 10.95
N LYS A 168 23.24 1.33 11.05
CA LYS A 168 22.22 0.83 11.99
C LYS A 168 21.74 -0.58 11.65
N PHE A 169 21.87 -0.99 10.38
CA PHE A 169 21.34 -2.26 9.89
C PHE A 169 22.43 -3.30 9.60
N LYS A 170 23.69 -3.01 9.93
CA LYS A 170 24.81 -3.95 9.77
C LYS A 170 24.64 -5.25 10.57
N LYS A 171 23.94 -5.16 11.71
CA LYS A 171 23.54 -6.30 12.55
C LYS A 171 22.11 -6.77 12.29
N PHE A 172 21.38 -6.13 11.37
CA PHE A 172 19.97 -6.44 11.15
C PHE A 172 19.86 -7.81 10.47
N GLU A 173 19.35 -8.78 11.22
CA GLU A 173 19.03 -10.12 10.75
C GLU A 173 17.73 -10.08 9.94
N CYS A 174 17.68 -9.30 8.86
CA CYS A 174 16.49 -9.29 8.01
C CYS A 174 16.48 -10.55 7.17
N SER A 175 15.99 -11.65 7.74
CA SER A 175 16.02 -13.01 7.20
C SER A 175 17.44 -13.49 6.79
N PRO A 176 17.87 -14.70 7.19
CA PRO A 176 19.18 -15.22 6.81
C PRO A 176 19.37 -15.28 5.28
N ASP A 177 18.28 -15.45 4.52
CA ASP A 177 18.27 -15.55 3.07
C ASP A 177 18.59 -14.21 2.36
N GLU A 178 17.99 -13.10 2.81
CA GLU A 178 18.20 -11.80 2.16
C GLU A 178 19.60 -11.23 2.41
N LYS A 179 20.17 -11.47 3.60
CA LYS A 179 21.55 -11.06 3.93
C LYS A 179 22.58 -11.78 3.05
N GLY A 180 22.41 -13.08 2.85
CA GLY A 180 23.27 -13.88 1.98
C GLY A 180 23.25 -13.40 0.53
N LYS A 181 22.05 -13.18 -0.02
CA LYS A 181 21.87 -12.63 -1.39
C LYS A 181 22.56 -11.28 -1.54
N SER A 182 22.37 -10.39 -0.58
CA SER A 182 22.93 -9.04 -0.62
C SER A 182 24.46 -9.02 -0.55
N ILE A 183 25.08 -9.92 0.23
CA ILE A 183 26.53 -10.09 0.26
C ILE A 183 27.06 -10.64 -1.07
N ASN A 184 26.34 -11.56 -1.71
CA ASN A 184 26.71 -12.10 -3.02
C ASN A 184 26.64 -11.03 -4.12
N VAL A 185 25.59 -10.20 -4.11
CA VAL A 185 25.50 -9.03 -4.99
C VAL A 185 26.68 -8.10 -4.77
N LEU A 186 26.97 -7.75 -3.51
CA LEU A 186 28.10 -6.88 -3.17
C LEU A 186 29.44 -7.47 -3.67
N LYS A 187 29.69 -8.77 -3.43
CA LYS A 187 30.88 -9.47 -3.93
C LYS A 187 30.98 -9.43 -5.46
N SER A 188 29.87 -9.69 -6.16
CA SER A 188 29.85 -9.64 -7.62
C SER A 188 30.13 -8.24 -8.18
N GLN A 189 29.62 -7.19 -7.52
CA GLN A 189 29.90 -5.81 -7.89
C GLN A 189 31.38 -5.46 -7.64
N PHE A 190 31.92 -5.86 -6.49
CA PHE A 190 33.35 -5.67 -6.19
C PHE A 190 34.26 -6.42 -7.18
N GLN A 191 33.90 -7.64 -7.58
CA GLN A 191 34.66 -8.39 -8.59
C GLN A 191 34.63 -7.72 -9.97
N LYS A 192 33.47 -7.22 -10.42
CA LYS A 192 33.34 -6.45 -11.67
C LYS A 192 34.19 -5.19 -11.67
N HIS A 193 34.34 -4.54 -10.51
CA HIS A 193 35.17 -3.33 -10.39
C HIS A 193 36.65 -3.63 -10.10
N GLN A 194 37.00 -4.77 -9.50
CA GLN A 194 38.39 -5.22 -9.37
C GLN A 194 39.00 -5.60 -10.73
N THR A 195 38.21 -6.11 -11.69
CA THR A 195 38.69 -6.31 -13.06
C THR A 195 38.95 -4.99 -13.83
N ILE A 196 38.45 -3.86 -13.33
CA ILE A 196 38.71 -2.53 -13.92
C ILE A 196 39.95 -1.88 -13.27
N ILE A 197 40.30 -2.26 -12.04
CA ILE A 197 41.38 -1.64 -11.26
C ILE A 197 42.41 -2.71 -10.91
N SER A 198 43.28 -3.03 -11.88
CA SER A 198 44.74 -3.23 -11.74
C SER A 198 45.31 -4.15 -12.84
N PRO A 199 46.53 -3.90 -13.37
CA PRO A 199 47.23 -2.62 -13.54
C PRO A 199 47.85 -2.45 -14.95
N SER A 200 47.82 -1.24 -15.50
CA SER A 200 48.87 -0.79 -16.42
C SER A 200 49.33 0.62 -16.03
N CYS A 201 50.59 0.64 -15.60
CA CYS A 201 51.56 1.73 -15.65
C CYS A 201 51.46 2.90 -14.66
N THR A 202 52.46 2.87 -13.78
CA THR A 202 53.13 3.92 -13.01
C THR A 202 53.25 5.31 -13.66
N ASN A 203 53.17 6.30 -12.77
CA ASN A 203 53.72 7.67 -12.82
C ASN A 203 53.04 8.71 -13.73
N SER A 204 52.29 9.64 -13.12
CA SER A 204 52.75 11.02 -12.92
C SER A 204 51.65 11.85 -12.28
N LEU A 205 52.04 12.64 -11.26
CA LEU A 205 51.31 13.84 -10.86
C LEU A 205 51.02 14.69 -12.10
N VAL A 206 49.79 15.20 -12.23
CA VAL A 206 49.48 16.61 -12.55
C VAL A 206 47.98 16.81 -12.38
N SER A 207 47.67 17.80 -11.54
CA SER A 207 46.37 18.44 -11.37
C SER A 207 45.79 18.88 -12.72
N LYS A 208 44.51 18.59 -12.97
CA LYS A 208 43.62 19.45 -13.77
C LYS A 208 42.15 19.15 -13.48
N HIS A 209 41.48 20.17 -12.97
CA HIS A 209 40.04 20.34 -12.93
C HIS A 209 39.39 19.98 -14.27
N VAL A 210 38.33 19.16 -14.24
CA VAL A 210 37.30 19.13 -15.28
C VAL A 210 35.94 19.09 -14.61
N ILE A 211 35.20 20.18 -14.78
CA ILE A 211 33.76 20.33 -14.55
C ILE A 211 33.05 19.79 -15.80
N VAL A 212 32.21 18.76 -15.70
CA VAL A 212 31.14 18.52 -16.69
C VAL A 212 29.90 17.88 -16.03
N GLN A 213 28.89 18.74 -15.89
CA GLN A 213 27.46 18.59 -16.19
C GLN A 213 26.70 17.28 -15.87
N SER A 214 25.73 17.49 -15.00
CA SER A 214 24.43 16.80 -14.87
C SER A 214 23.81 16.34 -16.21
N SER A 215 23.50 15.04 -16.28
CA SER A 215 22.51 14.50 -17.21
C SER A 215 21.30 14.01 -16.42
N SER A 216 20.22 14.79 -16.54
CA SER A 216 18.87 14.48 -16.10
C SER A 216 18.31 13.31 -16.93
N SER A 217 17.98 12.20 -16.27
CA SER A 217 17.17 11.14 -16.87
C SER A 217 15.75 11.22 -16.33
N ASN A 218 14.87 11.80 -17.16
CA ASN A 218 13.43 11.76 -16.98
C ASN A 218 12.96 10.30 -17.07
N THR A 219 12.61 9.69 -15.94
CA THR A 219 11.83 8.45 -15.92
C THR A 219 10.42 8.79 -15.45
N THR A 220 9.47 8.60 -16.37
CA THR A 220 8.05 8.83 -16.16
C THR A 220 7.51 7.88 -15.09
N SER A 221 7.17 8.47 -13.94
CA SER A 221 6.54 7.80 -12.81
C SER A 221 5.21 7.16 -13.25
N LYS A 222 5.16 5.82 -13.27
CA LYS A 222 3.92 5.07 -13.35
C LYS A 222 3.44 4.83 -11.93
N SER A 223 2.30 5.45 -11.61
CA SER A 223 1.64 5.43 -10.32
C SER A 223 1.36 4.01 -9.79
N ASN A 224 1.86 3.74 -8.57
CA ASN A 224 1.61 2.52 -7.82
C ASN A 224 0.22 2.56 -7.18
N ASN A 225 -0.78 2.02 -7.89
CA ASN A 225 -2.16 1.86 -7.43
C ASN A 225 -2.34 0.64 -6.51
N LEU A 226 -1.64 0.61 -5.37
CA LEU A 226 -1.68 -0.54 -4.44
C LEU A 226 -2.99 -0.57 -3.62
N LEU A 227 -3.50 0.59 -3.20
CA LEU A 227 -4.67 0.68 -2.32
C LEU A 227 -6.00 0.86 -3.07
N SER A 228 -6.02 1.53 -4.23
CA SER A 228 -7.26 1.71 -5.02
C SER A 228 -7.86 0.37 -5.50
N GLN A 229 -7.04 -0.62 -5.78
CA GLN A 229 -7.51 -1.96 -6.20
C GLN A 229 -8.23 -2.73 -5.09
N CYS A 230 -7.94 -2.46 -3.80
CA CYS A 230 -8.65 -3.12 -2.69
C CYS A 230 -10.11 -2.67 -2.58
N PHE A 231 -10.44 -1.48 -3.08
CA PHE A 231 -11.68 -0.79 -2.74
C PHE A 231 -12.59 -0.50 -3.94
N ASP A 232 -12.07 -0.62 -5.17
CA ASP A 232 -12.76 -0.25 -6.42
C ASP A 232 -13.16 -1.41 -7.34
N SER A 233 -13.26 -2.64 -6.80
CA SER A 233 -13.83 -3.76 -7.56
C SER A 233 -15.31 -3.51 -7.89
N LYS A 234 -15.57 -2.81 -8.99
CA LYS A 234 -16.89 -2.71 -9.61
C LYS A 234 -17.29 -4.09 -10.11
N VAL A 235 -18.23 -4.72 -9.41
CA VAL A 235 -19.01 -5.85 -9.96
C VAL A 235 -19.66 -5.36 -11.24
N LYS A 236 -19.16 -5.80 -12.39
CA LYS A 236 -19.88 -5.68 -13.65
C LYS A 236 -20.98 -6.73 -13.63
N VAL A 237 -22.20 -6.28 -13.36
CA VAL A 237 -23.42 -7.00 -13.73
C VAL A 237 -23.37 -7.18 -15.25
N VAL A 238 -23.35 -8.44 -15.70
CA VAL A 238 -23.52 -8.78 -17.11
C VAL A 238 -24.99 -8.49 -17.44
N ASP A 239 -25.23 -7.39 -18.13
CA ASP A 239 -26.52 -7.09 -18.78
C ASP A 239 -26.55 -7.91 -20.08
N GLU A 240 -27.17 -9.09 -20.04
CA GLU A 240 -27.54 -9.86 -21.23
C GLU A 240 -28.62 -9.09 -21.99
N ARG A 241 -28.20 -8.17 -22.86
CA ARG A 241 -29.10 -7.63 -23.89
C ARG A 241 -29.03 -8.50 -25.13
N LEU A 242 -30.17 -9.11 -25.41
CA LEU A 242 -30.50 -9.81 -26.65
C LEU A 242 -30.07 -9.01 -27.89
N ASN A 243 -29.39 -9.70 -28.81
CA ASN A 243 -29.32 -9.35 -30.21
C ASN A 243 -30.73 -9.41 -30.84
N PRO A 244 -31.08 -8.43 -31.69
CA PRO A 244 -31.93 -8.71 -32.84
C PRO A 244 -31.13 -8.42 -34.10
N LEU A 245 -30.69 -9.48 -34.78
CA LEU A 245 -30.39 -9.39 -36.21
C LEU A 245 -31.49 -10.12 -36.98
N GLN A 246 -31.90 -9.41 -38.02
CA GLN A 246 -32.91 -9.74 -39.01
C GLN A 246 -32.68 -11.10 -39.65
N GLU A 247 -33.77 -11.85 -39.83
CA GLU A 247 -33.97 -12.68 -41.02
C GLU A 247 -35.46 -12.65 -41.41
N ILE A 248 -35.66 -12.49 -42.72
CA ILE A 248 -36.89 -12.34 -43.54
C ILE A 248 -37.42 -10.90 -43.66
#